data_AF-A0A8J4P1H4-F1
#
_entry.id   AF-A0A8J4P1H4-F1
#
_cell.length_a   1.000
_cell.length_b   1.000
_cell.length_c   1.000
_cell.angle_alpha   90.00
_cell.angle_beta   90.00
_cell.angle_gamma   90.00
#
_symmetry.space_group_name_H-M   'P 1'
#
loop_
_entity.id
_entity.type
_entity.pdbx_description
1 polymer ?
#
loop_
_entity_poly.entity_id
_entity_poly.type
_entity_poly.pdbx_seq_one_letter_code
_entity_poly.pdbx_strand_id
1 'polypeptide(L)'
;GKMLQEIKSLVAGEPKYWLDVISIWRNLRGSEGKKDDVSQENRLPLKRKSEEERNIATKRQKAEQVREPVPGECQVEAGERCVVPERKSDQDCRTESKTSLDPSRSSGEKPIANEQLRFSFRVSCRCSGASAKILPSQEIGRALGIALMKQFGWRADLRDPDLEVFVHLNDIHSVVRIPLFRLPLANREYIKTAGLRSTIAWAMASLAEISAGAFVLDPMCGLGTILLEAAKEWPEACYWGADISDSQLEGAAVNIRTAGLMDKIELLRASVKALPLPSESFDTVISDIPFGKKFKITKDIQLLPDILQEMER
;
A
#
# COMPACT_ATOMS: atom_id res chain seq x y z
N GLY A 1 24.34 -10.90 14.09
CA GLY A 1 24.34 -9.93 15.21
C GLY A 1 23.28 -10.31 16.23
N LYS A 2 23.58 -10.10 17.52
CA LYS A 2 22.73 -10.42 18.68
C LYS A 2 21.27 -9.92 18.54
N MET A 3 21.10 -8.69 18.05
CA MET A 3 19.81 -8.05 17.78
C MET A 3 18.90 -8.87 16.84
N LEU A 4 19.47 -9.47 15.77
CA LEU A 4 18.70 -10.28 14.84
C LEU A 4 18.22 -11.60 15.46
N GLN A 5 18.98 -12.15 16.41
CA GLN A 5 18.57 -13.36 17.14
C GLN A 5 17.47 -13.04 18.15
N GLU A 6 17.54 -11.89 18.82
CA GLU A 6 16.48 -11.42 19.71
C GLU A 6 15.17 -11.18 18.93
N ILE A 7 15.22 -10.52 17.78
CA ILE A 7 14.04 -10.34 16.90
C ILE A 7 13.47 -11.68 16.48
N LYS A 8 14.30 -12.64 16.06
CA LYS A 8 13.83 -13.99 15.72
C LYS A 8 13.12 -14.66 16.88
N SER A 9 13.72 -14.62 18.08
CA SER A 9 13.14 -15.23 19.28
C SER A 9 11.76 -14.64 19.61
N LEU A 10 11.65 -13.31 19.57
CA LEU A 10 10.41 -12.59 19.87
C LEU A 10 9.30 -12.85 18.84
N VAL A 11 9.65 -12.95 17.55
CA VAL A 11 8.66 -13.18 16.48
C VAL A 11 8.27 -14.65 16.38
N ALA A 12 9.22 -15.57 16.53
CA ALA A 12 8.98 -17.01 16.50
C ALA A 12 8.08 -17.46 17.65
N GLY A 13 8.31 -16.93 18.85
CA GLY A 13 7.52 -17.22 20.05
C GLY A 13 7.29 -18.72 20.29
N GLU A 14 6.24 -19.05 21.04
CA GLU A 14 5.81 -20.44 21.15
C GLU A 14 4.96 -20.85 19.94
N PRO A 15 5.20 -22.03 19.32
CA PRO A 15 4.45 -22.50 18.16
C PRO A 15 2.93 -22.50 18.33
N LYS A 16 2.44 -22.76 19.55
CA LYS A 16 1.01 -22.86 19.85
C LYS A 16 0.27 -21.56 19.56
N TYR A 17 0.82 -20.41 19.95
CA TYR A 17 0.21 -19.10 19.70
C TYR A 17 0.05 -18.81 18.21
N TRP A 18 1.03 -19.20 17.39
CA TRP A 18 0.93 -19.05 15.94
C TRP A 18 -0.20 -19.89 15.35
N LEU A 19 -0.36 -21.14 15.79
CA LEU A 19 -1.43 -22.01 15.32
C LEU A 19 -2.81 -21.47 15.73
N ASP A 20 -2.96 -20.96 16.95
CA ASP A 20 -4.20 -20.37 17.43
C ASP A 20 -4.56 -19.09 16.64
N VAL A 21 -3.59 -18.18 16.44
CA VAL A 21 -3.77 -16.95 15.65
C VAL A 21 -4.14 -17.26 14.20
N ILE A 22 -3.47 -18.23 13.58
CA ILE A 22 -3.77 -18.66 12.20
C ILE A 22 -5.16 -19.31 12.11
N SER A 23 -5.56 -20.06 13.13
CA SER A 23 -6.91 -20.65 13.22
C SER A 23 -7.98 -19.57 13.25
N ILE A 24 -7.84 -18.58 14.13
CA ILE A 24 -8.75 -17.42 14.22
C ILE A 24 -8.78 -16.66 12.88
N TRP A 25 -7.61 -16.35 12.33
CA TRP A 25 -7.49 -15.64 11.05
C TRP A 25 -8.17 -16.39 9.91
N ARG A 26 -8.07 -17.73 9.87
CA ARG A 26 -8.75 -18.55 8.86
C ARG A 26 -10.26 -18.53 9.03
N ASN A 27 -10.75 -18.57 10.26
CA ASN A 27 -12.19 -18.47 10.53
C ASN A 27 -12.74 -17.12 10.08
N LEU A 28 -11.99 -16.03 10.28
CA LEU A 28 -12.34 -14.69 9.79
C LEU A 28 -12.34 -14.61 8.26
N ARG A 29 -11.43 -15.31 7.57
CA ARG A 29 -11.40 -15.40 6.10
C ARG A 29 -12.49 -16.31 5.53
N GLY A 30 -12.79 -17.42 6.19
CA GLY A 30 -13.72 -18.45 5.73
C GLY A 30 -15.20 -18.12 5.99
N SER A 31 -15.48 -17.16 6.88
CA SER A 31 -16.85 -16.70 7.16
C SER A 31 -17.41 -15.73 6.11
N GLU A 32 -16.60 -15.30 5.13
CA GLU A 32 -17.05 -14.51 3.97
C GLU A 32 -17.81 -15.34 2.90
N GLY A 33 -18.01 -16.66 3.11
CA GLY A 33 -18.59 -17.59 2.13
C GLY A 33 -20.08 -17.96 2.30
N LYS A 34 -20.88 -17.19 3.05
CA LYS A 34 -22.35 -17.35 3.07
C LYS A 34 -23.04 -16.01 2.78
N LYS A 35 -22.97 -15.58 1.53
CA LYS A 35 -23.98 -14.72 0.92
C LYS A 35 -24.32 -15.26 -0.46
N ASP A 36 -25.62 -15.24 -0.72
CA ASP A 36 -26.31 -15.91 -1.80
C ASP A 36 -25.79 -15.57 -3.19
N ASP A 37 -25.99 -16.56 -4.07
CA ASP A 37 -25.92 -16.56 -5.53
C ASP A 37 -25.91 -15.17 -6.19
N VAL A 38 -24.80 -14.83 -6.88
CA VAL A 38 -24.76 -14.23 -8.23
C VAL A 38 -23.32 -13.79 -8.57
N SER A 39 -22.88 -14.26 -9.74
CA SER A 39 -21.77 -13.80 -10.59
C SER A 39 -20.35 -14.30 -10.30
N GLN A 40 -19.78 -14.89 -11.34
CA GLN A 40 -18.49 -15.58 -11.36
C GLN A 40 -17.32 -14.62 -11.08
N GLU A 41 -16.51 -14.99 -10.09
CA GLU A 41 -15.15 -14.49 -9.89
C GLU A 41 -14.33 -14.66 -11.19
N ASN A 42 -14.11 -13.56 -11.92
CA ASN A 42 -13.15 -13.52 -13.01
C ASN A 42 -11.73 -13.63 -12.43
N ARG A 43 -11.26 -14.86 -12.25
CA ARG A 43 -9.86 -15.17 -11.95
C ARG A 43 -9.00 -14.94 -13.18
N LEU A 44 -8.55 -13.70 -13.37
CA LEU A 44 -7.40 -13.40 -14.22
C LEU A 44 -6.32 -12.69 -13.37
N PRO A 45 -5.12 -13.27 -13.24
CA PRO A 45 -4.02 -12.60 -12.56
C PRO A 45 -3.49 -11.49 -13.47
N LEU A 46 -3.82 -10.25 -13.15
CA LEU A 46 -3.14 -9.07 -13.70
C LEU A 46 -1.68 -9.10 -13.23
N LYS A 47 -0.80 -9.62 -14.11
CA LYS A 47 0.65 -9.50 -14.00
C LYS A 47 1.01 -8.05 -13.67
N ARG A 48 1.74 -7.83 -12.56
CA ARG A 48 2.47 -6.58 -12.33
C ARG A 48 3.35 -6.32 -13.55
N LYS A 49 3.05 -5.30 -14.34
CA LYS A 49 3.93 -4.83 -15.42
C LYS A 49 5.17 -4.21 -14.77
N SER A 50 6.35 -4.58 -15.25
CA SER A 50 7.67 -4.13 -14.78
C SER A 50 7.97 -2.64 -15.03
N GLU A 51 6.97 -1.83 -15.36
CA GLU A 51 7.12 -0.40 -15.65
C GLU A 51 7.04 0.48 -14.39
N GLU A 52 6.36 0.04 -13.33
CA GLU A 52 6.32 0.81 -12.08
C GLU A 52 7.65 0.79 -11.31
N GLU A 53 8.44 -0.28 -11.42
CA GLU A 53 9.76 -0.35 -10.76
C GLU A 53 10.79 0.61 -11.39
N ARG A 54 10.71 0.87 -12.71
CA ARG A 54 11.60 1.83 -13.38
C ARG A 54 11.35 3.27 -12.93
N ASN A 55 10.11 3.61 -12.61
CA ASN A 55 9.72 4.96 -12.16
C ASN A 55 10.09 5.25 -10.70
N ILE A 56 10.21 4.21 -9.85
CA ILE A 56 10.64 4.36 -8.45
C ILE A 56 12.17 4.54 -8.37
N ALA A 57 12.93 3.83 -9.21
CA ALA A 57 14.38 3.96 -9.27
C ALA A 57 14.84 5.33 -9.80
N THR A 58 14.18 5.85 -10.85
CA THR A 58 14.48 7.19 -11.41
C THR A 58 14.07 8.34 -10.47
N LYS A 59 13.07 8.14 -9.60
CA LYS A 59 12.71 9.13 -8.56
C LYS A 59 13.73 9.25 -7.44
N ARG A 60 14.46 8.18 -7.11
CA ARG A 60 15.54 8.22 -6.12
C ARG A 60 16.76 8.99 -6.62
N GLN A 61 17.14 8.80 -7.89
CA GLN A 61 18.31 9.47 -8.46
C GLN A 61 18.13 10.99 -8.63
N LYS A 62 16.91 11.49 -8.88
CA LYS A 62 16.66 12.94 -9.00
C LYS A 62 16.66 13.69 -7.66
N ALA A 63 16.50 13.01 -6.53
CA ALA A 63 16.53 13.63 -5.21
C ALA A 63 17.95 13.87 -4.67
N GLU A 64 18.98 13.27 -5.29
CA GLU A 64 20.38 13.38 -4.88
C GLU A 64 21.19 14.40 -5.70
N GLN A 65 20.65 14.95 -6.79
CA GLN A 65 21.38 15.87 -7.70
C GLN A 65 21.12 17.37 -7.49
N VAL A 66 20.33 17.79 -6.49
CA VAL A 66 20.12 19.22 -6.20
C VAL A 66 20.38 19.50 -4.72
N ARG A 67 21.66 19.69 -4.38
CA ARG A 67 22.10 20.42 -3.18
C ARG A 67 23.39 21.17 -3.54
N GLU A 68 23.28 22.44 -3.87
CA GLU A 68 24.42 23.35 -3.81
C GLU A 68 24.57 23.89 -2.37
N PRO A 69 25.80 24.02 -1.83
CA PRO A 69 26.03 24.57 -0.51
C PRO A 69 26.35 26.07 -0.56
N VAL A 70 25.75 26.84 0.36
CA VAL A 70 26.14 28.22 0.72
C VAL A 70 27.10 28.14 1.91
N PRO A 71 28.23 28.88 1.95
CA PRO A 71 29.23 28.75 3.00
C PRO A 71 28.93 29.66 4.20
N GLY A 72 29.18 29.14 5.40
CA GLY A 72 29.18 29.89 6.67
C GLY A 72 30.04 29.17 7.70
N GLU A 73 31.08 29.87 8.14
CA GLU A 73 32.22 29.42 8.93
C GLU A 73 31.86 28.97 10.36
N CYS A 74 32.60 27.98 10.88
CA CYS A 74 33.17 28.05 12.24
C CYS A 74 34.20 26.92 12.44
N GLN A 75 35.43 27.32 12.75
CA GLN A 75 36.58 26.48 13.08
C GLN A 75 36.48 25.99 14.53
N VAL A 76 36.83 24.72 14.81
CA VAL A 76 37.65 24.31 15.99
C VAL A 76 38.44 23.04 15.64
N GLU A 77 39.67 23.00 16.12
CA GLU A 77 40.80 22.13 15.78
C GLU A 77 40.84 20.72 16.41
N ALA A 78 41.73 19.91 15.80
CA ALA A 78 42.75 19.02 16.41
C ALA A 78 42.43 17.54 16.77
N GLY A 79 43.30 16.67 16.19
CA GLY A 79 43.80 15.40 16.74
C GLY A 79 42.93 14.16 16.50
N GLU A 80 43.40 12.96 16.16
CA GLU A 80 44.74 12.38 16.04
C GLU A 80 44.65 11.08 15.22
N ARG A 81 45.82 10.59 14.82
CA ARG A 81 46.13 9.56 13.82
C ARG A 81 45.99 8.12 14.39
N CYS A 82 45.71 7.13 13.53
CA CYS A 82 46.52 5.89 13.33
C CYS A 82 45.74 4.81 12.54
N VAL A 83 46.14 4.48 11.30
CA VAL A 83 47.12 3.46 10.86
C VAL A 83 46.54 2.04 10.75
N VAL A 84 46.46 1.61 9.49
CA VAL A 84 46.12 0.28 8.96
C VAL A 84 47.30 -0.69 9.14
N PRO A 85 47.06 -2.01 9.13
CA PRO A 85 47.95 -2.86 8.32
C PRO A 85 47.19 -3.79 7.36
N GLU A 86 47.60 -3.73 6.09
CA GLU A 86 47.37 -4.76 5.09
C GLU A 86 48.22 -6.00 5.40
N ARG A 87 47.74 -7.19 5.02
CA ARG A 87 48.57 -8.20 4.34
C ARG A 87 47.69 -9.15 3.49
N LYS A 88 48.12 -9.24 2.22
CA LYS A 88 47.86 -10.23 1.15
C LYS A 88 48.27 -11.65 1.60
N SER A 89 48.05 -12.79 0.94
CA SER A 89 47.46 -13.31 -0.32
C SER A 89 47.29 -14.84 -0.06
N ASP A 90 46.45 -15.61 -0.76
CA ASP A 90 46.77 -16.50 -1.89
C ASP A 90 45.53 -17.43 -1.99
N GLN A 91 44.81 -17.52 -3.11
CA GLN A 91 45.11 -18.22 -4.35
C GLN A 91 44.64 -19.70 -4.37
N ASP A 92 43.84 -19.95 -5.42
CA ASP A 92 43.57 -21.20 -6.15
C ASP A 92 42.30 -22.04 -5.95
N CYS A 93 41.61 -22.13 -7.09
CA CYS A 93 40.50 -22.96 -7.49
C CYS A 93 40.94 -24.40 -7.75
N ARG A 94 40.07 -25.39 -7.52
CA ARG A 94 39.44 -26.18 -8.62
C ARG A 94 38.53 -27.29 -8.11
N THR A 95 37.46 -27.43 -8.88
CA THR A 95 36.47 -28.49 -9.05
C THR A 95 37.05 -29.89 -9.11
N GLU A 96 36.37 -30.87 -8.49
CA GLU A 96 36.14 -32.19 -9.09
C GLU A 96 34.93 -32.89 -8.47
N SER A 97 34.26 -33.69 -9.31
CA SER A 97 32.91 -34.20 -9.12
C SER A 97 32.90 -35.72 -8.95
N LYS A 98 31.84 -36.20 -8.29
CA LYS A 98 31.27 -37.56 -8.34
C LYS A 98 32.09 -38.70 -7.76
N THR A 99 31.58 -39.28 -6.67
CA THR A 99 31.27 -40.72 -6.67
C THR A 99 30.10 -41.02 -5.74
N SER A 100 29.09 -41.64 -6.34
CA SER A 100 28.01 -42.41 -5.73
C SER A 100 28.53 -43.47 -4.76
N LEU A 101 27.80 -43.72 -3.66
CA LEU A 101 27.66 -45.02 -3.01
C LEU A 101 26.53 -44.93 -1.99
N ASP A 102 25.48 -45.72 -2.23
CA ASP A 102 24.37 -46.01 -1.32
C ASP A 102 24.67 -47.38 -0.68
N PRO A 103 24.47 -47.55 0.64
CA PRO A 103 23.81 -48.78 1.06
C PRO A 103 22.81 -48.60 2.22
N SER A 104 21.59 -49.05 1.95
CA SER A 104 20.73 -49.88 2.81
C SER A 104 20.30 -49.38 4.20
N ARG A 105 19.00 -49.09 4.27
CA ARG A 105 18.01 -49.49 5.29
C ARG A 105 18.51 -49.62 6.74
N SER A 106 18.21 -48.60 7.54
CA SER A 106 17.79 -48.81 8.93
C SER A 106 16.34 -48.35 9.08
N SER A 107 15.51 -49.28 9.55
CA SER A 107 14.16 -49.06 10.02
C SER A 107 14.19 -48.29 11.33
N GLY A 108 13.51 -47.15 11.38
CA GLY A 108 13.36 -46.38 12.61
C GLY A 108 12.40 -45.22 12.39
N GLU A 109 11.13 -45.48 12.68
CA GLU A 109 10.07 -44.50 12.98
C GLU A 109 9.78 -43.45 11.91
N LYS A 110 8.71 -43.71 11.14
CA LYS A 110 8.00 -42.67 10.39
C LYS A 110 7.61 -41.57 11.39
N PRO A 111 7.98 -40.30 11.18
CA PRO A 111 7.37 -39.23 11.94
C PRO A 111 5.87 -39.30 11.67
N ILE A 112 5.11 -39.38 12.76
CA ILE A 112 3.66 -39.29 12.77
C ILE A 112 3.29 -38.17 11.80
N ALA A 113 2.63 -38.54 10.70
CA ALA A 113 2.13 -37.61 9.71
C ALA A 113 1.03 -36.80 10.37
N ASN A 114 1.44 -35.81 11.17
CA ASN A 114 0.60 -34.69 11.48
C ASN A 114 0.27 -34.09 10.12
N GLU A 115 -1.00 -33.99 9.76
CA GLU A 115 -1.47 -33.11 8.68
C GLU A 115 -1.20 -31.66 9.11
N GLN A 116 0.09 -31.34 9.32
CA GLN A 116 0.60 -30.01 9.56
C GLN A 116 0.33 -29.27 8.27
N LEU A 117 -0.71 -28.45 8.34
CA LEU A 117 -1.16 -27.57 7.27
C LEU A 117 0.06 -27.04 6.49
N ARG A 118 0.26 -27.58 5.28
CA ARG A 118 1.35 -27.17 4.41
C ARG A 118 0.97 -25.82 3.81
N PHE A 119 1.29 -24.74 4.52
CA PHE A 119 1.10 -23.39 4.02
C PHE A 119 2.26 -22.95 3.17
N SER A 120 1.93 -22.26 2.08
CA SER A 120 2.84 -21.30 1.48
C SER A 120 2.74 -19.96 2.21
N PHE A 121 3.87 -19.29 2.46
CA PHE A 121 3.87 -18.01 3.15
C PHE A 121 4.92 -17.04 2.62
N ARG A 122 4.72 -15.75 2.88
CA ARG A 122 5.77 -14.73 2.76
C ARG A 122 5.90 -13.91 4.02
N VAL A 123 7.09 -13.36 4.24
CA VAL A 123 7.33 -12.34 5.26
C VAL A 123 7.57 -11.00 4.57
N SER A 124 6.75 -10.01 4.91
CA SER A 124 6.90 -8.63 4.47
C SER A 124 7.35 -7.79 5.66
N CYS A 125 8.52 -7.18 5.56
CA CYS A 125 9.07 -6.39 6.66
C CYS A 125 9.16 -4.91 6.30
N ARG A 126 8.75 -4.05 7.24
CA ARG A 126 9.01 -2.61 7.21
C ARG A 126 9.88 -2.24 8.40
N CYS A 127 10.97 -1.55 8.13
CA CYS A 127 11.83 -0.96 9.16
C CYS A 127 11.82 0.55 8.97
N SER A 128 11.79 1.31 10.06
CA SER A 128 11.77 2.79 10.04
C SER A 128 12.52 3.36 11.24
N GLY A 129 13.14 4.53 11.06
CA GLY A 129 13.93 5.17 12.12
C GLY A 129 15.42 4.81 12.05
N ALA A 130 16.14 4.95 13.16
CA ALA A 130 17.56 4.61 13.27
C ALA A 130 17.80 3.11 13.02
N SER A 131 16.90 2.26 13.47
CA SER A 131 16.89 0.81 13.25
C SER A 131 16.95 0.42 11.76
N ALA A 132 16.35 1.21 10.87
CA ALA A 132 16.37 0.95 9.43
C ALA A 132 17.75 1.15 8.77
N LYS A 133 18.64 1.93 9.39
CA LYS A 133 20.02 2.14 8.92
C LYS A 133 20.93 0.97 9.27
N ILE A 134 20.60 0.26 10.35
CA ILE A 134 21.41 -0.83 10.91
C ILE A 134 20.92 -2.19 10.37
N LEU A 135 19.60 -2.35 10.23
CA LEU A 135 18.97 -3.58 9.80
C LEU A 135 18.11 -3.35 8.55
N PRO A 136 18.61 -3.74 7.36
CA PRO A 136 17.82 -3.70 6.14
C PRO A 136 16.57 -4.59 6.27
N SER A 137 15.41 -4.08 5.87
CA SER A 137 14.13 -4.82 5.98
C SER A 137 14.15 -6.17 5.27
N GLN A 138 14.88 -6.29 4.16
CA GLN A 138 15.05 -7.54 3.42
C GLN A 138 15.81 -8.59 4.24
N GLU A 139 16.84 -8.19 4.99
CA GLU A 139 17.60 -9.10 5.84
C GLU A 139 16.76 -9.63 6.99
N ILE A 140 15.95 -8.75 7.60
CA ILE A 140 15.00 -9.12 8.65
C ILE A 140 13.96 -10.08 8.09
N GLY A 141 13.34 -9.74 6.96
CA GLY A 141 12.35 -10.59 6.31
C GLY A 141 12.90 -11.98 5.98
N ARG A 142 14.12 -12.06 5.43
CA ARG A 142 14.81 -13.33 5.15
C ARG A 142 15.09 -14.12 6.42
N ALA A 143 15.61 -13.45 7.45
CA ALA A 143 15.96 -14.05 8.73
C ALA A 143 14.74 -14.66 9.45
N LEU A 144 13.61 -13.95 9.42
CA LEU A 144 12.33 -14.40 9.97
C LEU A 144 11.71 -15.51 9.12
N GLY A 145 11.76 -15.40 7.80
CA GLY A 145 11.31 -16.47 6.89
C GLY A 145 12.02 -17.79 7.18
N ILE A 146 13.36 -17.77 7.32
CA ILE A 146 14.13 -18.97 7.67
C ILE A 146 13.73 -19.53 9.04
N ALA A 147 13.49 -18.66 10.04
CA ALA A 147 13.09 -19.10 11.37
C ALA A 147 11.73 -19.81 11.34
N LEU A 148 10.74 -19.20 10.69
CA LEU A 148 9.39 -19.77 10.54
C LEU A 148 9.39 -21.07 9.73
N MET A 149 10.19 -21.14 8.66
CA MET A 149 10.39 -22.38 7.89
C MET A 149 10.93 -23.51 8.76
N LYS A 150 11.94 -23.24 9.61
CA LYS A 150 12.54 -24.26 10.49
C LYS A 150 11.59 -24.71 11.60
N GLN A 151 10.82 -23.78 12.16
CA GLN A 151 9.94 -24.04 13.30
C GLN A 151 8.64 -24.75 12.90
N PHE A 152 8.05 -24.35 11.77
CA PHE A 152 6.72 -24.83 11.36
C PHE A 152 6.72 -25.69 10.10
N GLY A 153 7.84 -25.81 9.38
CA GLY A 153 7.92 -26.55 8.13
C GLY A 153 7.16 -25.91 6.95
N TRP A 154 6.79 -24.64 7.05
CA TRP A 154 6.08 -23.92 5.98
C TRP A 154 6.95 -23.69 4.75
N ARG A 155 6.31 -23.54 3.58
CA ARG A 155 6.99 -23.29 2.30
C ARG A 155 7.01 -21.79 1.98
N ALA A 156 8.16 -21.21 1.66
CA ALA A 156 8.20 -19.81 1.22
C ALA A 156 7.62 -19.66 -0.21
N ASP A 157 6.68 -18.74 -0.40
CA ASP A 157 6.18 -18.28 -1.70
C ASP A 157 6.09 -16.75 -1.72
N LEU A 158 6.94 -16.09 -2.50
CA LEU A 158 7.00 -14.63 -2.52
C LEU A 158 5.97 -13.99 -3.47
N ARG A 159 5.32 -14.79 -4.33
CA ARG A 159 4.43 -14.31 -5.40
C ARG A 159 2.97 -14.50 -5.03
N ASP A 160 2.58 -15.70 -4.64
CA ASP A 160 1.21 -16.06 -4.30
C ASP A 160 1.13 -16.90 -3.02
N PRO A 161 1.44 -16.30 -1.85
CA PRO A 161 1.41 -17.02 -0.58
C PRO A 161 0.00 -17.19 -0.03
N ASP A 162 -0.31 -18.33 0.57
CA ASP A 162 -1.54 -18.52 1.35
C ASP A 162 -1.59 -17.52 2.53
N LEU A 163 -0.45 -17.34 3.20
CA LEU A 163 -0.29 -16.50 4.39
C LEU A 163 0.76 -15.40 4.18
N GLU A 164 0.40 -14.16 4.46
CA GLU A 164 1.36 -13.07 4.57
C GLU A 164 1.60 -12.74 6.04
N VAL A 165 2.85 -12.76 6.48
CA VAL A 165 3.25 -12.27 7.79
C VAL A 165 3.89 -10.90 7.61
N PHE A 166 3.29 -9.87 8.19
CA PHE A 166 3.79 -8.51 8.15
C PHE A 166 4.51 -8.16 9.46
N VAL A 167 5.73 -7.64 9.36
CA VAL A 167 6.52 -7.22 10.52
C VAL A 167 6.89 -5.76 10.36
N HIS A 168 6.49 -4.94 11.33
CA HIS A 168 6.90 -3.54 11.42
C HIS A 168 7.80 -3.35 12.62
N LEU A 169 9.02 -2.92 12.34
CA LEU A 169 10.02 -2.53 13.33
C LEU A 169 10.28 -1.04 13.23
N ASN A 170 10.33 -0.39 14.38
CA ASN A 170 10.89 0.95 14.51
C ASN A 170 11.67 1.07 15.81
N ASP A 171 12.11 2.28 16.12
CA ASP A 171 12.98 2.55 17.27
C ASP A 171 12.30 2.34 18.63
N ILE A 172 10.97 2.16 18.66
CA ILE A 172 10.15 2.06 19.88
C ILE A 172 9.46 0.71 20.00
N HIS A 173 8.97 0.14 18.89
CA HIS A 173 8.15 -1.07 18.90
C HIS A 173 8.46 -2.03 17.76
N SER A 174 8.16 -3.30 18.02
CA SER A 174 8.08 -4.39 17.06
C SER A 174 6.66 -4.92 17.02
N VAL A 175 6.04 -4.97 15.84
CA VAL A 175 4.69 -5.52 15.68
C VAL A 175 4.69 -6.56 14.56
N VAL A 176 4.20 -7.75 14.89
CA VAL A 176 3.93 -8.84 13.95
C VAL A 176 2.44 -8.91 13.70
N ARG A 177 2.03 -8.99 12.44
CA ARG A 177 0.63 -8.94 12.02
C ARG A 177 0.39 -9.93 10.89
N ILE A 178 -0.84 -10.39 10.78
CA ILE A 178 -1.32 -11.15 9.63
C ILE A 178 -2.45 -10.31 9.02
N PRO A 179 -2.33 -9.82 7.77
CA PRO A 179 -3.38 -9.03 7.16
C PRO A 179 -4.61 -9.92 6.90
N LEU A 180 -5.79 -9.39 7.26
CA LEU A 180 -7.06 -10.07 6.97
C LEU A 180 -7.34 -10.08 5.47
N PHE A 181 -7.15 -8.94 4.80
CA PHE A 181 -7.40 -8.78 3.36
C PHE A 181 -6.11 -8.88 2.54
N ARG A 182 -6.16 -9.52 1.37
CA ARG A 182 -5.02 -9.57 0.43
C ARG A 182 -4.81 -8.25 -0.30
N LEU A 183 -5.90 -7.53 -0.58
CA LEU A 183 -5.88 -6.25 -1.27
C LEU A 183 -6.17 -5.11 -0.29
N PRO A 184 -5.64 -3.90 -0.52
CA PRO A 184 -5.99 -2.74 0.29
C PRO A 184 -7.50 -2.48 0.22
N LEU A 185 -8.12 -2.08 1.35
CA LEU A 185 -9.55 -1.71 1.38
C LEU A 185 -9.91 -0.54 0.46
N ALA A 186 -8.91 0.26 0.05
CA ALA A 186 -9.10 1.30 -0.93
C ALA A 186 -9.37 0.76 -2.36
N ASN A 187 -9.11 -0.52 -2.62
CA ASN A 187 -9.38 -1.15 -3.89
C ASN A 187 -10.86 -1.50 -4.00
N ARG A 188 -11.65 -0.56 -4.52
CA ARG A 188 -13.09 -0.72 -4.75
C ARG A 188 -13.32 -1.32 -6.12
N GLU A 189 -14.13 -2.37 -6.22
CA GLU A 189 -14.43 -3.05 -7.50
C GLU A 189 -15.14 -2.13 -8.50
N TYR A 190 -15.88 -1.15 -7.99
CA TYR A 190 -16.62 -0.16 -8.77
C TYR A 190 -15.76 1.01 -9.28
N ILE A 191 -14.50 1.15 -8.84
CA ILE A 191 -13.58 2.16 -9.35
C ILE A 191 -12.68 1.51 -10.41
N LYS A 192 -12.95 1.77 -11.68
CA LYS A 192 -12.15 1.27 -12.81
C LYS A 192 -10.92 2.13 -13.08
N THR A 193 -11.06 3.45 -12.94
CA THR A 193 -9.95 4.40 -13.09
C THR A 193 -9.72 5.10 -11.76
N ALA A 194 -8.54 4.90 -11.19
CA ALA A 194 -8.21 5.40 -9.86
C ALA A 194 -7.90 6.91 -9.87
N GLY A 195 -8.63 7.69 -9.07
CA GLY A 195 -8.36 9.09 -8.78
C GLY A 195 -7.78 9.28 -7.37
N LEU A 196 -8.45 10.11 -6.57
CA LEU A 196 -8.19 10.20 -5.13
C LEU A 196 -8.36 8.81 -4.50
N ARG A 197 -7.56 8.50 -3.48
CA ARG A 197 -7.71 7.23 -2.76
C ARG A 197 -9.10 7.18 -2.10
N SER A 198 -9.90 6.17 -2.41
CA SER A 198 -11.29 6.01 -1.89
C SER A 198 -11.40 6.17 -0.38
N THR A 199 -10.46 5.64 0.41
CA THR A 199 -10.48 5.83 1.88
C THR A 199 -10.31 7.29 2.31
N ILE A 200 -9.62 8.11 1.52
CA ILE A 200 -9.49 9.55 1.78
C ILE A 200 -10.76 10.27 1.31
N ALA A 201 -11.28 9.92 0.13
CA ALA A 201 -12.54 10.45 -0.38
C ALA A 201 -13.71 10.23 0.60
N TRP A 202 -13.86 9.01 1.13
CA TRP A 202 -14.85 8.70 2.16
C TRP A 202 -14.63 9.52 3.43
N ALA A 203 -13.38 9.68 3.89
CA ALA A 203 -13.08 10.49 5.06
C ALA A 203 -13.45 11.97 4.85
N MET A 204 -13.17 12.53 3.68
CA MET A 204 -13.59 13.90 3.32
C MET A 204 -15.11 14.04 3.35
N ALA A 205 -15.83 13.10 2.73
CA ALA A 205 -17.30 13.11 2.73
C ALA A 205 -17.90 12.95 4.14
N SER A 206 -17.29 12.14 5.00
CA SER A 206 -17.74 11.95 6.39
C SER A 206 -17.63 13.20 7.27
N LEU A 207 -16.74 14.13 6.90
CA LEU A 207 -16.56 15.40 7.60
C LEU A 207 -17.44 16.53 7.01
N ALA A 208 -18.16 16.25 5.92
CA ALA A 208 -18.94 17.25 5.20
C ALA A 208 -20.39 17.38 5.69
N GLU A 209 -20.79 16.62 6.72
CA GLU A 209 -22.11 16.72 7.38
C GLU A 209 -23.30 16.64 6.39
N ILE A 210 -23.19 15.76 5.37
CA ILE A 210 -24.21 15.60 4.32
C ILE A 210 -25.55 15.17 4.93
N SER A 211 -26.56 16.03 4.76
CA SER A 211 -27.94 15.76 5.21
C SER A 211 -28.75 15.01 4.15
N ALA A 212 -29.80 14.30 4.57
CA ALA A 212 -30.73 13.67 3.65
C ALA A 212 -31.41 14.73 2.78
N GLY A 213 -31.50 14.50 1.47
CA GLY A 213 -32.04 15.45 0.49
C GLY A 213 -31.08 16.57 0.09
N ALA A 214 -29.86 16.63 0.63
CA ALA A 214 -28.89 17.67 0.29
C ALA A 214 -28.40 17.56 -1.15
N PHE A 215 -28.11 18.71 -1.76
CA PHE A 215 -27.38 18.84 -3.01
C PHE A 215 -25.90 19.04 -2.73
N VAL A 216 -25.07 18.09 -3.16
CA VAL A 216 -23.63 18.06 -2.92
C VAL A 216 -22.87 18.30 -4.23
N LEU A 217 -21.88 19.20 -4.20
CA LEU A 217 -21.05 19.55 -5.35
C LEU A 217 -19.57 19.21 -5.12
N ASP A 218 -18.95 18.59 -6.12
CA ASP A 218 -17.49 18.58 -6.30
C ASP A 218 -17.15 19.33 -7.60
N PRO A 219 -16.73 20.61 -7.53
CA PRO A 219 -16.56 21.45 -8.72
C PRO A 219 -15.25 21.20 -9.48
N MET A 220 -14.43 20.25 -9.00
CA MET A 220 -13.21 19.77 -9.64
C MET A 220 -13.10 18.24 -9.46
N CYS A 221 -14.15 17.53 -9.87
CA CYS A 221 -14.40 16.16 -9.46
C CYS A 221 -13.39 15.14 -9.99
N GLY A 222 -12.62 15.48 -11.03
CA GLY A 222 -11.68 14.56 -11.67
C GLY A 222 -12.39 13.27 -12.08
N LEU A 223 -11.92 12.14 -11.54
CA LEU A 223 -12.49 10.79 -11.77
C LEU A 223 -13.69 10.45 -10.86
N GLY A 224 -14.25 11.43 -10.15
CA GLY A 224 -15.49 11.34 -9.36
C GLY A 224 -15.38 10.55 -8.06
N THR A 225 -14.18 10.28 -7.54
CA THR A 225 -14.00 9.38 -6.40
C THR A 225 -14.65 9.88 -5.10
N ILE A 226 -14.68 11.20 -4.87
CA ILE A 226 -15.37 11.80 -3.72
C ILE A 226 -16.87 11.54 -3.82
N LEU A 227 -17.48 11.88 -4.96
CA LEU A 227 -18.92 11.69 -5.20
C LEU A 227 -19.34 10.22 -5.11
N LEU A 228 -18.51 9.29 -5.62
CA LEU A 228 -18.77 7.85 -5.54
C LEU A 228 -18.84 7.34 -4.11
N GLU A 229 -17.86 7.69 -3.27
CA GLU A 229 -17.85 7.25 -1.88
C GLU A 229 -18.96 7.94 -1.08
N ALA A 230 -19.23 9.22 -1.35
CA ALA A 230 -20.32 9.95 -0.70
C ALA A 230 -21.69 9.35 -1.06
N ALA A 231 -21.98 9.14 -2.35
CA ALA A 231 -23.27 8.60 -2.79
C ALA A 231 -23.54 7.16 -2.33
N LYS A 232 -22.50 6.36 -2.09
CA LYS A 232 -22.64 5.03 -1.50
C LYS A 232 -23.03 5.08 -0.01
N GLU A 233 -22.57 6.09 0.72
CA GLU A 233 -22.78 6.23 2.17
C GLU A 233 -24.04 7.04 2.51
N TRP A 234 -24.33 8.11 1.76
CA TRP A 234 -25.52 8.97 1.93
C TRP A 234 -26.44 8.91 0.69
N PRO A 235 -27.14 7.78 0.45
CA PRO A 235 -27.90 7.56 -0.78
C PRO A 235 -29.10 8.51 -0.97
N GLU A 236 -29.54 9.20 0.09
CA GLU A 236 -30.66 10.14 0.06
C GLU A 236 -30.29 11.56 -0.40
N ALA A 237 -29.00 11.82 -0.69
CA ALA A 237 -28.52 13.08 -1.26
C ALA A 237 -28.39 13.00 -2.80
N CYS A 238 -28.28 14.17 -3.43
CA CYS A 238 -28.06 14.34 -4.86
C CYS A 238 -26.67 14.94 -5.12
N TYR A 239 -25.95 14.42 -6.11
CA TYR A 239 -24.53 14.72 -6.30
C TYR A 239 -24.26 15.30 -7.67
N TRP A 240 -23.42 16.33 -7.72
CA TRP A 240 -22.97 16.97 -8.96
C TRP A 240 -21.45 17.06 -8.97
N GLY A 241 -20.86 16.71 -10.11
CA GLY A 241 -19.43 16.83 -10.36
C GLY A 241 -19.17 17.76 -11.53
N ALA A 242 -18.28 18.74 -11.36
CA ALA A 242 -17.78 19.53 -12.47
C ALA A 242 -16.27 19.30 -12.67
N ASP A 243 -15.83 19.27 -13.92
CA ASP A 243 -14.41 19.32 -14.26
C ASP A 243 -14.22 19.95 -15.65
N ILE A 244 -13.07 20.58 -15.87
CA ILE A 244 -12.74 21.21 -17.16
C ILE A 244 -12.29 20.18 -18.20
N SER A 245 -11.81 19.02 -17.76
CA SER A 245 -11.20 18.00 -18.60
C SER A 245 -12.21 16.92 -18.99
N ASP A 246 -12.51 16.82 -20.29
CA ASP A 246 -13.35 15.75 -20.86
C ASP A 246 -12.85 14.36 -20.47
N SER A 247 -11.53 14.13 -20.54
CA SER A 247 -10.93 12.84 -20.18
C SER A 247 -11.13 12.44 -18.71
N GLN A 248 -11.28 13.42 -17.81
CA GLN A 248 -11.55 13.16 -16.39
C GLN A 248 -13.02 12.77 -16.22
N LEU A 249 -13.93 13.53 -16.83
CA LEU A 249 -15.37 13.26 -16.80
C LEU A 249 -15.75 11.94 -17.48
N GLU A 250 -15.09 11.57 -18.58
CA GLU A 250 -15.25 10.25 -19.20
C GLU A 250 -14.87 9.12 -18.23
N GLY A 251 -13.73 9.26 -17.53
CA GLY A 251 -13.30 8.32 -16.51
C GLY A 251 -14.24 8.27 -15.30
N ALA A 252 -14.75 9.42 -14.87
CA ALA A 252 -15.76 9.52 -13.82
C ALA A 252 -17.07 8.82 -14.23
N ALA A 253 -17.56 9.06 -15.44
CA ALA A 253 -18.77 8.44 -15.97
C ALA A 253 -18.66 6.90 -16.01
N VAL A 254 -17.49 6.37 -16.37
CA VAL A 254 -17.24 4.91 -16.31
C VAL A 254 -17.30 4.39 -14.86
N ASN A 255 -16.69 5.10 -13.91
CA ASN A 255 -16.74 4.72 -12.50
C ASN A 255 -18.18 4.78 -11.95
N ILE A 256 -18.92 5.86 -12.22
CA ILE A 256 -20.32 6.06 -11.79
C ILE A 256 -21.22 4.96 -12.35
N ARG A 257 -21.08 4.65 -13.64
CA ARG A 257 -21.81 3.55 -14.27
C ARG A 257 -21.50 2.21 -13.62
N THR A 258 -20.22 1.94 -13.35
CA THR A 258 -19.78 0.69 -12.72
C THR A 258 -20.31 0.58 -11.28
N ALA A 259 -20.42 1.71 -10.57
CA ALA A 259 -20.96 1.76 -9.21
C ALA A 259 -22.50 1.67 -9.15
N GLY A 260 -23.18 1.80 -10.29
CA GLY A 260 -24.64 1.82 -10.35
C GLY A 260 -25.25 3.10 -9.78
N LEU A 261 -24.62 4.26 -10.03
CA LEU A 261 -24.99 5.55 -9.43
C LEU A 261 -25.35 6.63 -10.48
N MET A 262 -25.73 6.22 -11.68
CA MET A 262 -26.06 7.14 -12.79
C MET A 262 -27.32 7.98 -12.53
N ASP A 263 -28.17 7.55 -11.60
CA ASP A 263 -29.38 8.24 -11.14
C ASP A 263 -29.13 9.19 -9.97
N LYS A 264 -27.91 9.20 -9.42
CA LYS A 264 -27.53 9.96 -8.21
C LYS A 264 -26.47 11.01 -8.48
N ILE A 265 -25.59 10.78 -9.46
CA ILE A 265 -24.45 11.64 -9.75
C ILE A 265 -24.56 12.20 -11.16
N GLU A 266 -24.72 13.52 -11.25
CA GLU A 266 -24.68 14.28 -12.49
C GLU A 266 -23.29 14.84 -12.75
N LEU A 267 -22.86 14.86 -14.01
CA LEU A 267 -21.55 15.37 -14.42
C LEU A 267 -21.69 16.54 -15.39
N LEU A 268 -20.88 17.58 -15.16
CA LEU A 268 -20.90 18.81 -15.92
C LEU A 268 -19.48 19.18 -16.38
N ARG A 269 -19.31 19.44 -17.67
CA ARG A 269 -18.07 20.04 -18.17
C ARG A 269 -18.10 21.54 -17.95
N ALA A 270 -17.37 22.01 -16.94
CA ALA A 270 -17.31 23.42 -16.59
C ALA A 270 -15.99 23.77 -15.90
N SER A 271 -15.65 25.07 -15.90
CA SER A 271 -14.55 25.58 -15.09
C SER A 271 -15.10 26.01 -13.73
N VAL A 272 -14.43 25.60 -12.65
CA VAL A 272 -14.70 26.08 -11.28
C VAL A 272 -14.58 27.61 -11.12
N LYS A 273 -14.05 28.33 -12.12
CA LYS A 273 -14.01 29.80 -12.08
C LYS A 273 -15.33 30.47 -12.47
N ALA A 274 -16.22 29.73 -13.11
CA ALA A 274 -17.49 30.21 -13.63
C ALA A 274 -18.38 29.00 -13.92
N LEU A 275 -18.97 28.44 -12.87
CA LEU A 275 -19.89 27.31 -13.00
C LEU A 275 -21.20 27.83 -13.61
N PRO A 276 -21.76 27.17 -14.64
CA PRO A 276 -23.02 27.56 -15.25
C PRO A 276 -24.21 27.07 -14.40
N LEU A 277 -24.17 27.37 -13.11
CA LEU A 277 -25.14 26.96 -12.08
C LEU A 277 -25.61 28.20 -11.32
N PRO A 278 -26.90 28.31 -10.94
CA PRO A 278 -27.39 29.43 -10.14
C PRO A 278 -26.66 29.52 -8.79
N SER A 279 -26.63 30.72 -8.21
CA SER A 279 -26.15 30.92 -6.84
C SER A 279 -26.98 30.11 -5.85
N GLU A 280 -26.39 29.77 -4.71
CA GLU A 280 -27.10 29.10 -3.59
C GLU A 280 -27.81 27.80 -4.00
N SER A 281 -27.25 27.07 -4.99
CA SER A 281 -27.87 25.84 -5.53
C SER A 281 -27.45 24.54 -4.82
N PHE A 282 -26.42 24.60 -3.97
CA PHE A 282 -25.85 23.43 -3.30
C PHE A 282 -25.70 23.66 -1.81
N ASP A 283 -26.04 22.65 -1.03
CA ASP A 283 -25.96 22.68 0.44
C ASP A 283 -24.55 22.35 0.93
N THR A 284 -23.75 21.63 0.14
CA THR A 284 -22.42 21.16 0.56
C THR A 284 -21.46 21.09 -0.62
N VAL A 285 -20.24 21.60 -0.42
CA VAL A 285 -19.15 21.53 -1.41
C VAL A 285 -18.00 20.70 -0.85
N ILE A 286 -17.52 19.71 -1.60
CA ILE A 286 -16.41 18.82 -1.20
C ILE A 286 -15.49 18.64 -2.40
N SER A 287 -14.21 18.98 -2.27
CA SER A 287 -13.28 18.89 -3.41
C SER A 287 -11.84 18.63 -2.99
N ASP A 288 -11.12 17.81 -3.76
CA ASP A 288 -9.65 17.67 -3.69
C ASP A 288 -9.01 18.63 -4.70
N ILE A 289 -8.91 19.90 -4.29
CA ILE A 289 -8.42 20.97 -5.16
C ILE A 289 -6.97 20.69 -5.58
N PRO A 290 -6.55 21.04 -6.81
CA PRO A 290 -5.21 20.73 -7.27
C PRO A 290 -4.14 21.55 -6.52
N PHE A 291 -3.04 20.91 -6.10
CA PHE A 291 -1.92 21.54 -5.36
C PHE A 291 -0.55 21.45 -6.07
N GLY A 292 -0.51 21.39 -7.40
CA GLY A 292 0.70 21.73 -8.17
C GLY A 292 1.74 20.65 -8.42
N LYS A 293 1.61 19.47 -7.78
CA LYS A 293 2.63 18.40 -7.86
C LYS A 293 2.42 17.40 -8.99
N LYS A 294 1.16 17.11 -9.35
CA LYS A 294 0.78 16.21 -10.46
C LYS A 294 0.21 16.97 -11.65
N PHE A 295 -0.62 17.96 -11.37
CA PHE A 295 -1.08 18.96 -12.33
C PHE A 295 -0.26 20.23 -12.04
N LYS A 296 0.51 20.72 -13.02
CA LYS A 296 1.44 21.84 -12.81
C LYS A 296 0.66 23.10 -12.46
N ILE A 297 0.93 23.64 -11.27
CA ILE A 297 0.41 24.91 -10.78
C ILE A 297 1.60 25.81 -10.57
N THR A 298 2.06 26.47 -11.62
CA THR A 298 3.12 27.48 -11.51
C THR A 298 2.56 28.90 -11.45
N LYS A 299 1.23 29.09 -11.61
CA LYS A 299 0.53 30.39 -11.50
C LYS A 299 -0.76 30.37 -10.64
N ASP A 300 -1.23 29.22 -10.16
CA ASP A 300 -2.62 29.06 -9.67
C ASP A 300 -2.86 29.24 -8.16
N ILE A 301 -1.85 29.59 -7.34
CA ILE A 301 -2.14 30.08 -5.97
C ILE A 301 -3.01 31.34 -6.02
N GLN A 302 -2.89 32.12 -7.12
CA GLN A 302 -3.74 33.28 -7.37
C GLN A 302 -5.20 32.91 -7.75
N LEU A 303 -5.49 31.65 -8.08
CA LEU A 303 -6.83 31.19 -8.44
C LEU A 303 -7.64 30.68 -7.26
N LEU A 304 -6.99 30.44 -6.12
CA LEU A 304 -7.70 29.97 -4.93
C LEU A 304 -8.79 30.95 -4.46
N PRO A 305 -8.58 32.28 -4.45
CA PRO A 305 -9.64 33.24 -4.15
C PRO A 305 -10.84 33.12 -5.10
N ASP A 306 -10.59 33.04 -6.42
CA ASP A 306 -11.67 32.90 -7.42
C ASP A 306 -12.45 31.60 -7.24
N ILE A 307 -11.75 30.50 -6.93
CA ILE A 307 -12.36 29.19 -6.66
C ILE A 307 -13.24 29.25 -5.42
N LEU A 308 -12.72 29.82 -4.32
CA LEU A 308 -13.47 29.93 -3.08
C LEU A 308 -14.67 30.87 -3.23
N GLN A 309 -14.52 31.96 -3.97
CA GLN A 309 -15.61 32.88 -4.27
C GLN A 309 -16.73 32.20 -5.08
N GLU A 310 -16.37 31.37 -6.06
CA GLU A 310 -17.37 30.63 -6.84
C GLU A 310 -18.02 29.49 -6.03
N MET A 311 -17.32 28.91 -5.06
CA MET A 311 -17.89 27.91 -4.13
C MET A 311 -18.80 28.54 -3.06
N GLU A 312 -18.55 29.79 -2.67
CA GLU A 312 -19.36 30.54 -1.69
C GLU A 312 -20.65 31.10 -2.32
N ARG A 313 -20.67 31.27 -3.64
CA ARG A 313 -21.76 31.87 -4.41
C ARG A 313 -23.01 30.99 -4.49
#